data_AF-A0A6N2V4D5-F1
#
_entry.id   AF-A0A6N2V4D5-F1
#
_cell.length_a   1.000
_cell.length_b   1.000
_cell.length_c   1.000
_cell.angle_alpha   90.00
_cell.angle_beta   90.00
_cell.angle_gamma   90.00
#
_symmetry.space_group_name_H-M   'P 1'
#
loop_
_entity.id
_entity.type
_entity.pdbx_description
1 polymer ?
#
loop_
_entity_poly.entity_id
_entity_poly.type
_entity_poly.pdbx_seq_one_letter_code
_entity_poly.pdbx_strand_id
1 'polypeptide(L)' 'MTKIRKFTEETPKNLEEIRKQLKELKDQLAEALAEYEDKDEARADRLTEALDALEDASEAVEDAILGE' A
#
# COMPACT_ATOMS: atom_id res chain seq x y z
N MET A 1 -33.78 -21.85 -12.22
CA MET A 1 -34.03 -21.13 -10.95
C MET A 1 -32.86 -20.20 -10.69
N THR A 2 -33.16 -18.92 -10.58
CA THR A 2 -32.22 -17.79 -10.58
C THR A 2 -31.33 -17.82 -9.34
N LYS A 3 -30.01 -17.91 -9.54
CA LYS A 3 -29.05 -17.66 -8.46
C LYS A 3 -29.02 -16.16 -8.22
N ILE A 4 -29.82 -15.71 -7.26
CA ILE A 4 -29.78 -14.35 -6.73
C ILE A 4 -28.37 -14.18 -6.15
N ARG A 5 -27.51 -13.48 -6.89
CA ARG A 5 -26.15 -13.16 -6.48
C ARG A 5 -26.29 -12.17 -5.32
N LYS A 6 -25.96 -12.61 -4.10
CA LYS A 6 -25.87 -11.73 -2.93
C LYS A 6 -24.92 -10.58 -3.28
N PHE A 7 -25.44 -9.36 -3.24
CA PHE A 7 -24.74 -8.14 -3.62
C PHE A 7 -24.37 -7.34 -2.36
N THR A 8 -23.91 -8.04 -1.31
CA THR A 8 -23.63 -7.44 0.00
C THR A 8 -22.25 -7.89 0.47
N GLU A 9 -21.33 -6.92 0.56
CA GLU A 9 -20.17 -6.92 1.48
C GLU A 9 -19.04 -7.94 1.23
N GLU A 10 -18.55 -8.07 0.00
CA GLU A 10 -17.19 -8.56 -0.21
C GLU A 10 -16.34 -7.39 -0.71
N THR A 11 -15.51 -6.83 0.17
CA THR A 11 -14.35 -6.04 -0.25
C THR A 11 -13.67 -6.82 -1.38
N PRO A 12 -13.50 -6.24 -2.57
CA PRO A 12 -13.12 -7.02 -3.72
C PRO A 12 -11.71 -7.58 -3.46
N LYS A 13 -11.54 -8.91 -3.55
CA LYS A 13 -10.34 -9.65 -3.08
C LYS A 13 -9.02 -9.08 -3.62
N ASN A 14 -9.08 -8.43 -4.78
CA ASN A 14 -7.97 -7.70 -5.37
C ASN A 14 -7.51 -6.49 -4.53
N LEU A 15 -8.40 -5.75 -3.86
CA LEU A 15 -8.02 -4.63 -2.99
C LEU A 15 -7.32 -5.12 -1.70
N GLU A 16 -7.79 -6.24 -1.14
CA GLU A 16 -7.11 -6.90 -0.01
C GLU A 16 -5.70 -7.38 -0.38
N GLU A 17 -5.53 -7.94 -1.58
CA GLU A 17 -4.22 -8.32 -2.14
C GLU A 17 -3.34 -7.10 -2.38
N ILE A 18 -3.88 -6.01 -2.95
CA ILE A 18 -3.17 -4.75 -3.15
C ILE A 18 -2.73 -4.17 -1.80
N ARG A 19 -3.59 -4.11 -0.78
CA ARG A 19 -3.24 -3.63 0.57
C ARG A 19 -2.06 -4.42 1.15
N LYS A 20 -2.07 -5.74 0.97
CA LYS A 20 -0.96 -6.61 1.43
C LYS A 20 0.33 -6.29 0.68
N GLN A 21 0.29 -6.14 -0.64
CA GLN A 21 1.46 -5.81 -1.47
C GLN A 21 2.03 -4.43 -1.14
N LEU A 22 1.18 -3.43 -0.92
CA LEU A 22 1.59 -2.08 -0.52
C LEU A 22 2.34 -2.12 0.82
N LYS A 23 1.85 -2.90 1.79
CA LYS A 23 2.52 -3.09 3.07
C LYS A 23 3.89 -3.76 2.92
N GLU A 24 3.97 -4.84 2.14
CA GLU A 24 5.24 -5.53 1.88
C GLU A 24 6.26 -4.61 1.18
N LEU A 25 5.81 -3.79 0.23
CA LEU A 25 6.66 -2.82 -0.46
C LEU A 25 7.14 -1.70 0.48
N LYS A 26 6.30 -1.26 1.42
CA LYS A 26 6.64 -0.24 2.42
C LYS A 26 7.75 -0.73 3.33
N ASP A 27 7.64 -1.97 3.82
CA ASP A 27 8.66 -2.58 4.67
C ASP A 27 10.01 -2.70 3.92
N GLN A 28 9.99 -3.12 2.66
CA GLN A 28 11.18 -3.22 1.81
C GLN A 28 11.82 -1.86 1.53
N LEU A 29 11.01 -0.83 1.29
CA LEU A 29 11.49 0.51 0.98
C LEU A 29 12.10 1.18 2.22
N ALA A 30 11.52 0.96 3.39
CA ALA A 30 12.07 1.41 4.66
C ALA A 30 13.41 0.74 4.99
N GLU A 31 13.55 -0.57 4.71
CA GLU A 31 14.83 -1.28 4.85
C GLU A 31 15.89 -0.71 3.89
N ALA A 32 15.52 -0.43 2.65
CA ALA A 32 16.41 0.20 1.68
C ALA A 32 16.82 1.62 2.13
N LEU A 33 15.88 2.43 2.64
CA LEU A 33 16.15 3.78 3.14
C LEU A 33 17.20 3.76 4.26
N ALA A 34 17.05 2.87 5.24
CA ALA A 34 18.00 2.71 6.33
C ALA A 34 19.43 2.35 5.85
N GLU A 35 19.57 1.69 4.69
CA GLU A 35 20.88 1.42 4.10
C GLU A 35 21.53 2.68 3.49
N TYR A 36 20.73 3.60 2.95
CA TYR A 36 21.20 4.78 2.23
C TYR A 36 21.29 6.04 3.09
N GLU A 37 20.60 6.13 4.23
CA GLU A 37 20.65 7.28 5.16
C GLU A 37 22.10 7.70 5.51
N ASP A 38 22.97 6.73 5.77
CA ASP A 38 24.37 7.00 6.14
C ASP A 38 25.35 7.05 4.94
N LYS A 39 24.89 6.71 3.72
CA LYS A 39 25.77 6.49 2.56
C LYS A 39 25.55 7.49 1.42
N ASP A 40 24.31 7.93 1.19
CA ASP A 40 23.93 8.76 0.05
C ASP A 40 22.62 9.52 0.37
N GLU A 41 22.76 10.70 0.97
CA GLU A 41 21.65 11.58 1.40
C GLU A 41 20.67 11.87 0.25
N ALA A 42 21.16 12.10 -0.97
CA ALA A 42 20.29 12.37 -2.12
C ALA A 42 19.48 11.14 -2.58
N ARG A 43 19.96 9.91 -2.31
CA ARG A 43 19.15 8.70 -2.50
C ARG A 43 18.20 8.49 -1.35
N ALA A 44 18.63 8.77 -0.12
CA ALA A 44 17.76 8.69 1.06
C ALA A 44 16.54 9.61 0.87
N ASP A 45 16.74 10.87 0.49
CA ASP A 45 15.65 11.82 0.21
C ASP A 45 14.63 11.28 -0.80
N ARG A 46 15.11 10.69 -1.90
CA ARG A 46 14.23 10.11 -2.93
C ARG A 46 13.49 8.87 -2.45
N LEU A 47 14.10 8.07 -1.59
CA LEU A 47 13.47 6.89 -1.00
C LEU A 47 12.42 7.29 0.04
N THR A 48 12.66 8.38 0.78
CA THR A 48 11.66 9.01 1.66
C THR A 48 10.47 9.52 0.86
N GLU A 49 10.68 10.26 -0.23
CA GLU A 49 9.59 10.71 -1.12
C GLU A 49 8.77 9.52 -1.68
N ALA A 50 9.44 8.43 -2.04
CA ALA A 50 8.77 7.22 -2.51
C ALA A 50 8.00 6.49 -1.39
N LEU A 51 8.44 6.59 -0.14
CA LEU A 51 7.77 6.03 1.03
C LEU A 51 6.49 6.80 1.33
N ASP A 52 6.55 8.13 1.31
CA ASP A 52 5.39 9.00 1.51
C ASP A 52 4.31 8.72 0.45
N ALA A 53 4.70 8.65 -0.82
CA ALA A 53 3.78 8.33 -1.92
C ALA A 53 3.15 6.93 -1.78
N LEU A 54 3.85 5.99 -1.14
CA LEU A 54 3.35 4.65 -0.88
C LEU A 54 2.40 4.62 0.31
N GLU A 55 2.62 5.46 1.32
CA GLU A 55 1.68 5.66 2.44
C GLU A 55 0.37 6.24 1.92
N ASP A 56 0.42 7.30 1.09
CA ASP A 56 -0.76 7.88 0.44
C ASP A 56 -1.56 6.83 -0.35
N ALA A 57 -0.85 5.96 -1.09
CA ALA A 57 -1.50 4.89 -1.86
C ALA A 57 -2.12 3.81 -0.95
N SER A 58 -1.48 3.50 0.18
CA SER A 58 -2.01 2.56 1.16
C SER A 58 -3.26 3.11 1.84
N GLU A 59 -3.26 4.38 2.23
CA GLU A 59 -4.42 5.06 2.82
C GLU A 59 -5.60 5.08 1.85
N ALA A 60 -5.38 5.46 0.58
CA ALA A 60 -6.44 5.45 -0.43
C ALA A 60 -7.05 4.06 -0.67
N VAL A 61 -6.25 2.99 -0.56
CA VAL A 61 -6.72 1.61 -0.65
C VAL A 61 -7.48 1.22 0.62
N GLU A 62 -7.03 1.63 1.79
CA GLU A 62 -7.71 1.38 3.06
C GLU A 62 -9.08 2.09 3.11
N ASP A 63 -9.15 3.35 2.70
CA ASP A 63 -10.40 4.11 2.57
C ASP A 63 -11.38 3.42 1.62
N ALA A 64 -10.90 2.95 0.46
CA ALA A 64 -11.71 2.21 -0.50
C ALA A 64 -12.22 0.85 0.03
N ILE A 65 -11.50 0.25 0.98
CA ILE A 65 -11.89 -1.01 1.64
C ILE A 65 -12.92 -0.75 2.75
N LEU A 66 -12.72 0.30 3.54
CA LEU A 66 -13.54 0.66 4.70
C LEU A 66 -14.82 1.42 4.30
N GLY A 67 -14.84 2.02 3.10
CA GLY A 67 -16.00 2.69 2.54
C GLY A 67 -16.33 4.03 3.20
N GLU A 68 -15.31 4.77 3.66
CA GLU A 68 -15.47 6.17 4.12
C GLU A 68 -15.59 7.16 2.94
#